data_AF-A0A3E0P3Z1-F1
#
_entry.id   AF-A0A3E0P3Z1-F1
#
_cell.length_a   1.000
_cell.length_b   1.000
_cell.length_c   1.000
_cell.angle_alpha   90.00
_cell.angle_beta   90.00
_cell.angle_gamma   90.00
#
_symmetry.space_group_name_H-M   'P 1'
#
loop_
_entity.id
_entity.type
_entity.pdbx_description
1 polymer ?
#
loop_
_entity_poly.entity_id
_entity_poly.type
_entity_poly.pdbx_seq_one_letter_code
_entity_poly.pdbx_strand_id
1 'polypeptide(L)'
;MSADACIVYFGLRFETADHEMEALESRTDPRIVAARDARLRHFWENFFVDGDRYLLFVGAQIAILGPENGLETQLTRAELETIMQETKVKLRAAGFQGEPKLYVQWYPDY
;
A
#
# COMPACT_ATOMS: atom_id res chain seq x y z
N MET A 1 -0.55 16.76 -11.95
CA MET A 1 -1.98 17.10 -11.78
C MET A 1 -2.67 15.77 -11.63
N SER A 2 -2.66 15.26 -10.41
CA SER A 2 -3.19 13.95 -10.02
C SER A 2 -4.08 14.20 -8.81
N ALA A 3 -5.38 14.42 -9.00
CA ALA A 3 -6.25 14.95 -7.96
C ALA A 3 -6.19 14.20 -6.61
N ASP A 4 -6.50 14.92 -5.53
CA ASP A 4 -6.60 14.39 -4.17
C ASP A 4 -7.28 13.00 -4.14
N ALA A 5 -6.67 12.06 -3.43
CA ALA A 5 -7.18 10.70 -3.31
C ALA A 5 -7.14 10.18 -1.86
N CYS A 6 -7.92 9.14 -1.60
CA CYS A 6 -7.92 8.35 -0.37
C CYS A 6 -7.59 6.91 -0.72
N ILE A 7 -6.54 6.38 -0.10
CA ILE A 7 -6.07 5.02 -0.36
C ILE A 7 -6.55 4.12 0.76
N VAL A 8 -7.23 3.04 0.39
CA VAL A 8 -7.68 1.98 1.29
C VAL A 8 -6.85 0.74 1.01
N TYR A 9 -6.09 0.30 2.01
CA TYR A 9 -5.09 -0.74 1.85
C TYR A 9 -5.05 -1.65 3.07
N PHE A 10 -5.09 -2.97 2.87
CA PHE A 10 -4.89 -3.94 3.95
C PHE A 10 -3.51 -4.59 3.83
N GLY A 11 -2.66 -4.43 4.84
CA GLY A 11 -1.30 -4.95 4.77
C GLY A 11 -0.37 -4.35 5.80
N LEU A 12 0.91 -4.23 5.44
CA LEU A 12 1.93 -3.55 6.22
C LEU A 12 2.24 -2.19 5.60
N ARG A 13 2.63 -1.25 6.46
CA ARG A 13 3.07 0.09 6.07
C ARG A 13 4.45 0.35 6.63
N PHE A 14 5.35 0.82 5.78
CA PHE A 14 6.71 1.18 6.11
C PHE A 14 6.92 2.66 5.81
N GLU A 15 7.59 3.35 6.72
CA GLU A 15 8.22 4.62 6.38
C GLU A 15 9.51 4.31 5.63
N THR A 16 9.79 5.05 4.56
CA THR A 16 11.00 4.87 3.76
C THR A 16 11.89 6.09 3.92
N ALA A 17 13.20 5.88 3.91
CA ALA A 17 14.20 6.92 3.99
C ALA A 17 14.66 7.37 2.59
N ASP A 18 15.21 8.58 2.48
CA ASP A 18 15.64 9.18 1.20
C ASP A 18 16.61 8.30 0.41
N HIS A 19 17.51 7.59 1.09
CA HIS A 19 18.48 6.70 0.45
C HIS A 19 17.85 5.44 -0.18
N GLU A 20 16.60 5.13 0.13
CA GLU A 20 15.86 3.99 -0.43
C GLU A 20 15.09 4.37 -1.71
N MET A 21 14.97 5.68 -2.02
CA MET A 21 14.10 6.17 -3.09
C MET A 21 14.48 5.63 -4.48
N GLU A 22 15.76 5.62 -4.82
CA GLU A 22 16.22 5.09 -6.12
C GLU A 22 15.84 3.60 -6.28
N ALA A 23 15.89 2.83 -5.20
CA ALA A 23 15.52 1.42 -5.20
C ALA A 23 14.00 1.22 -5.29
N LEU A 24 13.21 2.12 -4.69
CA LEU A 24 11.74 2.11 -4.80
C LEU A 24 11.29 2.47 -6.22
N GLU A 25 11.88 3.52 -6.82
CA GLU A 25 11.64 3.96 -8.20
C GLU A 25 12.03 2.87 -9.21
N SER A 26 13.21 2.28 -9.02
CA SER A 26 13.74 1.20 -9.86
C SER A 26 13.09 -0.16 -9.57
N ARG A 27 12.20 -0.24 -8.58
CA ARG A 27 11.52 -1.48 -8.13
C ARG A 27 12.49 -2.59 -7.74
N THR A 28 13.66 -2.22 -7.22
CA THR A 28 14.70 -3.12 -6.72
C THR A 28 14.71 -3.20 -5.19
N ASP A 29 13.90 -2.38 -4.49
CA ASP A 29 13.72 -2.46 -3.05
C ASP A 29 13.35 -3.90 -2.62
N PRO A 30 14.04 -4.49 -1.61
CA PRO A 30 13.80 -5.87 -1.19
C PRO A 30 12.36 -6.17 -0.80
N ARG A 31 11.63 -5.18 -0.25
CA ARG A 31 10.21 -5.33 0.12
C ARG A 31 9.34 -5.37 -1.13
N ILE A 32 9.63 -4.56 -2.15
CA ILE A 32 8.91 -4.62 -3.44
C ILE A 32 9.15 -5.96 -4.13
N VAL A 33 10.40 -6.44 -4.14
CA VAL A 33 10.76 -7.72 -4.73
C VAL A 33 10.04 -8.88 -4.01
N ALA A 34 10.12 -8.93 -2.67
CA ALA A 34 9.44 -9.95 -1.87
C ALA A 34 7.91 -9.90 -2.03
N ALA A 35 7.32 -8.70 -2.09
CA ALA A 35 5.90 -8.53 -2.34
C ALA A 35 5.50 -9.11 -3.70
N ARG A 36 6.25 -8.80 -4.76
CA ARG A 36 6.00 -9.29 -6.11
C ARG A 36 6.08 -10.81 -6.18
N ASP A 37 7.11 -11.39 -5.57
CA ASP A 37 7.34 -12.84 -5.59
C ASP A 37 6.22 -13.61 -4.87
N ALA A 38 5.65 -13.02 -3.80
CA ALA A 38 4.46 -13.54 -3.12
C ALA A 38 3.12 -13.10 -3.71
N ARG A 39 3.13 -12.42 -4.87
CA ARG A 39 1.94 -11.90 -5.56
C ARG A 39 1.09 -10.97 -4.69
N LEU A 40 1.74 -10.22 -3.82
CA LEU A 40 1.16 -9.10 -3.08
C LEU A 40 1.24 -7.84 -3.94
N ARG A 41 0.27 -6.95 -3.74
CA ARG A 41 0.37 -5.59 -4.27
C ARG A 41 1.37 -4.81 -3.43
N HIS A 42 1.84 -3.72 -4.00
CA HIS A 42 2.57 -2.67 -3.30
C HIS A 42 2.14 -1.31 -3.85
N PHE A 43 2.21 -0.29 -3.01
CA PHE A 43 1.96 1.09 -3.38
C PHE A 43 2.92 1.94 -2.56
N TRP A 44 3.64 2.87 -3.17
CA TRP A 44 4.49 3.79 -2.43
C TRP A 44 4.36 5.18 -3.03
N GLU A 45 4.33 6.19 -2.17
CA GLU A 45 4.24 7.60 -2.58
C GLU A 45 4.60 8.55 -1.44
N ASN A 46 4.80 9.84 -1.73
CA ASN A 46 4.93 10.87 -0.70
C ASN A 46 3.54 11.25 -0.15
N PHE A 47 3.29 11.03 1.14
CA PHE A 47 2.00 11.36 1.76
C PHE A 47 2.00 12.67 2.55
N PHE A 48 3.10 13.44 2.51
CA PHE A 48 3.26 14.64 3.33
C PHE A 48 3.54 15.85 2.45
N VAL A 49 2.85 16.95 2.77
CA VAL A 49 2.92 18.24 2.06
C VAL A 49 4.28 18.91 2.22
N ASP A 50 4.77 18.88 3.46
CA ASP A 50 5.99 19.57 3.89
C ASP A 50 7.02 18.52 4.33
N GLY A 51 7.57 17.78 3.38
CA GLY A 51 8.73 16.91 3.58
C GLY A 51 8.74 15.63 2.76
N ASP A 52 9.91 15.01 2.68
CA ASP A 52 10.13 13.74 1.98
C ASP A 52 9.80 12.57 2.91
N ARG A 53 8.50 12.35 3.14
CA ARG A 53 8.02 11.20 3.94
C ARG A 53 7.24 10.27 3.05
N TYR A 54 7.99 9.38 2.43
CA TYR A 54 7.45 8.34 1.59
C TYR A 54 6.95 7.18 2.45
N LEU A 55 5.76 6.69 2.11
CA LEU A 55 5.16 5.52 2.73
C LEU A 55 5.08 4.41 1.70
N LEU A 56 5.60 3.23 2.04
CA LEU A 56 5.43 2.01 1.26
C LEU A 56 4.39 1.11 1.93
N PHE A 57 3.38 0.73 1.16
CA PHE A 57 2.36 -0.24 1.51
C PHE A 57 2.63 -1.57 0.80
N VAL A 58 2.47 -2.68 1.52
CA VAL A 58 2.60 -4.04 0.97
C VAL A 58 1.45 -4.92 1.47
N GLY A 59 0.71 -5.56 0.56
CA GLY A 59 -0.49 -6.31 0.92
C GLY A 59 -1.55 -6.34 -0.19
N ALA A 60 -2.78 -5.97 0.16
CA ALA A 60 -3.91 -5.84 -0.75
C ALA A 60 -4.39 -4.38 -0.84
N GLN A 61 -4.37 -3.84 -2.06
CA GLN A 61 -5.03 -2.59 -2.38
C GLN A 61 -6.54 -2.85 -2.47
N ILE A 62 -7.32 -2.27 -1.55
CA ILE A 62 -8.77 -2.39 -1.54
C ILE A 62 -9.37 -1.34 -2.48
N ALA A 63 -8.95 -0.08 -2.36
CA ALA A 63 -9.40 0.99 -3.23
C ALA A 63 -8.40 2.15 -3.26
N ILE A 64 -8.46 2.90 -4.35
CA ILE A 64 -7.99 4.29 -4.41
C ILE A 64 -9.23 5.08 -4.78
N LEU A 65 -9.62 6.02 -3.91
CA LEU A 65 -10.83 6.80 -4.05
C LEU A 65 -10.47 8.25 -4.32
N GLY A 66 -11.16 8.93 -5.23
CA GLY A 66 -10.86 10.33 -5.55
C GLY A 66 -11.53 10.74 -6.86
N PRO A 67 -11.50 12.04 -7.21
CA PRO A 67 -12.16 12.57 -8.41
C PRO A 67 -11.70 11.89 -9.71
N GLU A 68 -10.43 11.47 -9.76
CA GLU A 68 -9.83 10.78 -10.90
C GLU A 68 -9.76 9.25 -10.71
N ASN A 69 -10.24 8.74 -9.59
CA ASN A 69 -10.21 7.33 -9.21
C ASN A 69 -11.63 6.78 -8.98
N GLY A 70 -11.77 5.74 -8.16
CA GLY A 70 -13.09 5.28 -7.73
C GLY A 70 -13.78 6.33 -6.88
N LEU A 71 -15.08 6.54 -7.05
CA LEU A 71 -15.84 7.40 -6.13
C LEU A 71 -16.30 6.65 -4.88
N GLU A 72 -16.45 5.34 -5.00
CA GLU A 72 -16.81 4.44 -3.92
C GLU A 72 -16.21 3.04 -4.12
N THR A 73 -16.15 2.29 -3.03
CA THR A 73 -15.90 0.84 -3.06
C THR A 73 -16.85 0.19 -2.08
N GLN A 74 -17.38 -0.98 -2.43
CA GLN A 74 -18.26 -1.75 -1.58
C GLN A 74 -17.71 -3.16 -1.47
N LEU A 75 -17.57 -3.64 -0.24
CA LEU A 75 -17.18 -5.01 0.05
C LEU A 75 -18.14 -5.54 1.11
N THR A 76 -18.64 -6.74 0.88
CA THR A 76 -19.29 -7.52 1.94
C THR A 76 -18.28 -7.90 3.01
N ARG A 77 -18.78 -8.24 4.19
CA ARG A 77 -17.94 -8.77 5.27
C ARG A 77 -17.14 -10.01 4.81
N ALA A 78 -17.76 -10.92 4.06
CA ALA A 78 -17.12 -12.15 3.61
C ALA A 78 -15.98 -11.89 2.61
N GLU A 79 -16.16 -10.94 1.70
CA GLU A 79 -15.11 -10.53 0.76
C GLU A 79 -13.95 -9.89 1.49
N LEU A 80 -14.22 -8.96 2.42
CA LEU A 80 -13.18 -8.32 3.22
C LEU A 80 -12.41 -9.34 4.07
N GLU A 81 -13.10 -10.25 4.76
CA GLU A 81 -12.46 -11.33 5.53
C GLU A 81 -11.58 -12.21 4.64
N THR A 82 -12.04 -12.56 3.44
CA THR A 82 -11.27 -13.36 2.48
C THR A 82 -9.98 -12.65 2.07
N ILE A 83 -10.08 -11.38 1.66
CA ILE A 83 -8.92 -10.54 1.31
C ILE A 83 -7.92 -10.48 2.47
N MET A 84 -8.42 -10.27 3.69
CA MET A 84 -7.57 -10.16 4.88
C MET A 84 -6.83 -11.47 5.17
N GLN A 85 -7.51 -12.62 5.11
CA GLN A 85 -6.89 -13.92 5.38
C GLN A 85 -5.84 -14.27 4.31
N GLU A 86 -6.18 -14.12 3.03
CA GLU A 86 -5.24 -14.38 1.94
C GLU A 86 -3.99 -13.50 2.05
N THR A 87 -4.19 -12.21 2.35
CA THR A 87 -3.08 -11.26 2.50
C THR A 87 -2.19 -11.62 3.69
N LYS A 88 -2.76 -12.01 4.83
CA LYS A 88 -2.01 -12.48 6.00
C LYS A 88 -1.14 -13.69 5.68
N VAL A 89 -1.70 -14.68 4.97
CA VAL A 89 -0.96 -15.89 4.56
C VAL A 89 0.20 -15.52 3.62
N LYS A 90 -0.05 -14.69 2.61
CA LYS A 90 0.98 -14.26 1.64
C LYS A 90 2.08 -13.44 2.28
N LEU A 91 1.74 -12.50 3.17
CA LEU A 91 2.72 -11.69 3.91
C LEU A 91 3.66 -12.58 4.75
N ARG A 92 3.08 -13.55 5.47
CA ARG A 92 3.87 -14.51 6.26
C ARG A 92 4.76 -15.38 5.38
N ALA A 93 4.24 -15.88 4.26
CA ALA A 93 5.01 -16.69 3.32
C ALA A 93 6.18 -15.93 2.67
N ALA A 94 6.03 -14.63 2.43
CA ALA A 94 7.10 -13.74 1.98
C ALA A 94 8.10 -13.34 3.09
N GLY A 95 7.90 -13.79 4.32
CA GLY A 95 8.79 -13.47 5.45
C GLY A 95 8.60 -12.07 6.02
N PHE A 96 7.57 -11.33 5.62
CA PHE A 96 7.25 -10.04 6.22
C PHE A 96 6.88 -10.20 7.69
N GLN A 97 7.39 -9.29 8.52
CA GLN A 97 7.13 -9.23 9.95
C GLN A 97 6.18 -8.07 10.28
N GLY A 98 5.39 -8.22 11.34
CA GLY A 98 4.43 -7.20 11.81
C GLY A 98 2.97 -7.65 11.70
N GLU A 99 2.07 -6.90 12.34
CA GLU A 99 0.63 -7.15 12.28
C GLU A 99 0.01 -6.35 11.12
N PRO A 100 -0.62 -7.02 10.12
CA PRO A 100 -1.29 -6.34 9.02
C PRO A 100 -2.53 -5.58 9.50
N LYS A 101 -2.69 -4.35 9.02
CA LYS A 101 -3.78 -3.44 9.40
C LYS A 101 -4.51 -2.94 8.16
N LEU A 102 -5.75 -2.50 8.37
CA LEU A 102 -6.48 -1.70 7.38
C LEU A 102 -6.03 -0.24 7.53
N TYR A 103 -5.36 0.26 6.50
CA TYR A 103 -5.00 1.66 6.36
C TYR A 103 -6.01 2.35 5.47
N VAL A 104 -6.49 3.50 5.94
CA VAL A 104 -7.29 4.45 5.17
C VAL A 104 -6.52 5.76 5.25
N GLN A 105 -5.86 6.14 4.17
CA GLN A 105 -4.87 7.20 4.16
C GLN A 105 -5.20 8.22 3.08
N TRP A 106 -5.36 9.48 3.49
CA TRP A 106 -5.49 10.59 2.54
C TRP A 106 -4.15 10.84 1.85
N TYR A 107 -4.21 11.03 0.54
CA TYR A 107 -3.13 11.31 -0.39
C TYR A 107 -3.49 12.60 -1.15
N PRO A 108 -2.98 13.76 -0.71
CA PRO A 108 -3.25 15.03 -1.38
C PRO A 108 -2.48 15.19 -2.71
N ASP A 109 -3.10 15.85 -3.71
CA ASP A 109 -2.43 16.33 -4.93
C ASP A 109 -1.70 17.64 -4.66
N TYR A 110 -0.50 17.77 -5.20
CA TYR A 110 0.29 19.01 -5.18
C TYR A 110 0.91 19.30 -6.54
#